data_AF-A0A945Q085-F1
#
_entry.id   AF-A0A945Q085-F1
#
_cell.length_a   1.000
_cell.length_b   1.000
_cell.length_c   1.000
_cell.angle_alpha   90.00
_cell.angle_beta   90.00
_cell.angle_gamma   90.00
#
_symmetry.space_group_name_H-M   'P 1'
#
loop_
_entity.id
_entity.type
_entity.pdbx_description
1 polymer ?
#
loop_
_entity_poly.entity_id
_entity_poly.type
_entity_poly.pdbx_seq_one_letter_code
_entity_poly.pdbx_strand_id
1 'polypeptide(L)'
;MKKYAAFFGYALTSCGLLFADPLRLVENEDDETISVFRDDSSDAILVQNARADHRPYLHPIVSPDGNGILTEYSPGHHVHQTGLYWGFTRLNGRDYFHNPSDGYWQLVESNILAATGEVVQWETVYHLLDEEGTALMEESQVWSMRDTGERYFLDLVWSGKAHTEVTISEYDYGGLFLRMPWSEEIDGKVVNSSRQVNSRANEQRATWVDVGMEIEGRDDWGHIAIFDHPENTTFPMPWRVDRKMGVGPARSQLGDWKIPAGSIETFKHQFVVYTGELNDVELNEKWLAYGEQRYNSAEWVAARNESRQAAFLTGEEAVEAMTVADGLEVNLYASEPAITQPMAFCWDDRGRLWVAENRDYETRRTGFSADGNSRILILEDVDGDGEMDTRKVFMDGIPFPSALAWGFDGLWLGAPPNLLFVP
;
A
#
# COMPACT_ATOMS: atom_id res chain seq x y z
N MET A 1 -28.46 -6.92 33.01
CA MET A 1 -28.00 -5.99 31.97
C MET A 1 -26.88 -6.65 31.21
N LYS A 2 -27.21 -7.38 30.14
CA LYS A 2 -26.23 -7.90 29.18
C LYS A 2 -25.77 -6.70 28.31
N LYS A 3 -24.47 -6.55 28.11
CA LYS A 3 -23.89 -5.50 27.24
C LYS A 3 -23.63 -6.14 25.88
N TYR A 4 -24.30 -5.65 24.85
CA TYR A 4 -24.07 -6.05 23.46
C TYR A 4 -23.00 -5.15 22.84
N ALA A 5 -22.06 -5.72 22.10
CA ALA A 5 -21.07 -4.99 21.31
C ALA A 5 -21.19 -5.44 19.85
N ALA A 6 -21.38 -4.48 18.95
CA ALA A 6 -21.33 -4.69 17.50
C ALA A 6 -19.98 -4.15 16.97
N PHE A 7 -19.32 -4.91 16.11
CA PHE A 7 -18.07 -4.52 15.43
C PHE A 7 -18.33 -4.36 13.93
N PHE A 8 -17.89 -3.23 13.36
CA PHE A 8 -17.79 -3.03 11.91
C PHE A 8 -16.45 -2.34 11.59
N GLY A 9 -15.72 -2.91 10.64
CA GLY A 9 -14.43 -2.39 10.16
C GLY A 9 -14.61 -1.15 9.26
N TYR A 10 -13.69 -0.19 9.38
CA TYR A 10 -13.64 1.04 8.60
C TYR A 10 -12.34 1.10 7.78
N ALA A 11 -12.44 1.64 6.55
CA ALA A 11 -11.31 2.19 5.80
C ALA A 11 -11.39 3.73 5.83
N LEU A 12 -10.24 4.38 6.05
CA LEU A 12 -10.04 5.82 6.25
C LEU A 12 -9.56 6.50 4.93
N THR A 13 -8.84 7.63 5.02
CA THR A 13 -8.24 8.50 3.97
C THR A 13 -9.19 9.38 3.15
N SER A 14 -8.91 10.67 2.94
CA SER A 14 -7.84 11.57 3.42
C SER A 14 -8.25 13.03 3.20
N CYS A 15 -7.61 13.92 3.95
CA CYS A 15 -7.70 15.38 3.85
C CYS A 15 -7.27 15.89 2.46
N GLY A 16 -7.91 16.97 1.99
CA GLY A 16 -7.80 17.49 0.64
C GLY A 16 -6.39 17.95 0.23
N LEU A 17 -6.07 17.69 -1.04
CA LEU A 17 -4.90 18.19 -1.76
C LEU A 17 -5.34 18.52 -3.19
N LEU A 18 -4.75 19.57 -3.76
CA LEU A 18 -4.90 19.97 -5.16
C LEU A 18 -4.64 18.76 -6.06
N PHE A 19 -5.61 18.38 -6.89
CA PHE A 19 -5.51 17.18 -7.72
C PHE A 19 -4.38 17.34 -8.75
N ALA A 20 -3.40 16.42 -8.69
CA ALA A 20 -2.54 16.13 -9.83
C ALA A 20 -3.36 15.41 -10.91
N ASP A 21 -2.86 15.43 -12.14
CA ASP A 21 -3.50 14.71 -13.25
C ASP A 21 -3.63 13.21 -12.92
N PRO A 22 -4.75 12.55 -13.27
CA PRO A 22 -4.89 11.13 -13.03
C PRO A 22 -3.79 10.35 -13.76
N LEU A 23 -3.29 9.30 -13.10
CA LEU A 23 -2.30 8.40 -13.67
C LEU A 23 -3.00 7.26 -14.43
N ARG A 24 -2.30 6.69 -15.41
CA ARG A 24 -2.71 5.48 -16.13
C ARG A 24 -1.54 4.52 -16.34
N LEU A 25 -1.82 3.22 -16.25
CA LEU A 25 -0.89 2.14 -16.58
C LEU A 25 -1.16 1.62 -17.99
N VAL A 26 -0.09 1.33 -18.72
CA VAL A 26 -0.15 0.58 -19.98
C VAL A 26 0.84 -0.56 -19.91
N GLU A 27 0.34 -1.77 -20.11
CA GLU A 27 1.16 -2.96 -20.30
C GLU A 27 1.54 -3.09 -21.78
N ASN A 28 2.79 -3.45 -22.03
CA ASN A 28 3.30 -3.80 -23.33
C ASN A 28 3.88 -5.22 -23.25
N GLU A 29 3.14 -6.18 -23.79
CA GLU A 29 3.50 -7.60 -23.78
C GLU A 29 4.77 -7.90 -24.60
N ASP A 30 5.01 -7.17 -25.70
CA ASP A 30 6.17 -7.40 -26.58
C ASP A 30 7.48 -7.00 -25.89
N ASP A 31 7.46 -5.90 -25.13
CA ASP A 31 8.61 -5.39 -24.38
C ASP A 31 8.68 -5.92 -22.95
N GLU A 32 7.64 -6.65 -22.50
CA GLU A 32 7.43 -7.13 -21.13
C GLU A 32 7.55 -6.00 -20.10
N THR A 33 6.80 -4.92 -20.31
CA THR A 33 6.83 -3.73 -19.45
C THR A 33 5.45 -3.26 -19.00
N ILE A 34 5.41 -2.60 -17.85
CA ILE A 34 4.26 -1.79 -17.40
C ILE A 34 4.74 -0.35 -17.26
N SER A 35 4.13 0.57 -17.99
CA SER A 35 4.49 1.99 -18.02
C SER A 35 3.42 2.85 -17.37
N VAL A 36 3.84 3.80 -16.54
CA VAL A 36 2.98 4.82 -15.90
C VAL A 36 3.02 6.10 -16.72
N PHE A 37 1.85 6.67 -17.00
CA PHE A 37 1.68 7.95 -17.68
C PHE A 37 0.79 8.87 -16.86
N ARG A 38 0.96 10.18 -17.02
CA ARG A 38 -0.10 11.15 -16.77
C ARG A 38 -1.13 11.05 -17.90
N ASP A 39 -2.42 11.26 -17.60
CA ASP A 39 -3.55 10.94 -18.49
C ASP A 39 -3.31 11.36 -19.96
N ASP A 40 -2.93 12.63 -20.17
CA ASP A 40 -2.75 13.23 -21.50
C ASP A 40 -1.31 13.10 -22.07
N SER A 41 -0.38 12.52 -21.33
CA SER A 41 1.03 12.39 -21.77
C SER A 41 1.23 11.14 -22.63
N SER A 42 1.99 11.28 -23.72
CA SER A 42 2.52 10.14 -24.49
C SER A 42 3.79 9.56 -23.89
N ASP A 43 4.45 10.30 -22.99
CA ASP A 43 5.75 9.93 -22.43
C ASP A 43 5.54 9.30 -21.05
N ALA A 44 6.13 8.12 -20.85
CA ALA A 44 6.07 7.40 -19.59
C ALA A 44 6.94 8.11 -18.55
N ILE A 45 6.39 8.31 -17.36
CA ILE A 45 7.11 8.90 -16.21
C ILE A 45 7.80 7.84 -15.34
N LEU A 46 7.37 6.58 -15.48
CA LEU A 46 7.97 5.43 -14.82
C LEU A 46 7.73 4.16 -15.64
N VAL A 47 8.73 3.29 -15.72
CA VAL A 47 8.59 1.99 -16.39
C VAL A 47 9.05 0.86 -15.47
N GLN A 48 8.15 -0.08 -15.20
CA GLN A 48 8.45 -1.40 -14.67
C GLN A 48 8.88 -2.30 -15.83
N ASN A 49 10.09 -2.83 -15.75
CA ASN A 49 10.56 -3.88 -16.64
C ASN A 49 10.34 -5.22 -15.93
N ALA A 50 9.60 -6.13 -16.57
CA ALA A 50 9.18 -7.40 -16.01
C ALA A 50 9.42 -8.54 -17.01
N ARG A 51 10.65 -8.60 -17.55
CA ARG A 51 11.03 -9.62 -18.54
C ARG A 51 11.04 -11.03 -17.96
N ALA A 52 10.74 -12.03 -18.79
CA ALA A 52 10.63 -13.42 -18.36
C ALA A 52 11.88 -14.00 -17.71
N ASP A 53 13.07 -13.61 -18.20
CA ASP A 53 14.38 -14.19 -17.88
C ASP A 53 15.32 -13.21 -17.14
N HIS A 54 14.78 -12.09 -16.67
CA HIS A 54 15.53 -11.06 -15.97
C HIS A 54 14.77 -10.61 -14.72
N ARG A 55 15.49 -10.29 -13.64
CA ARG A 55 14.87 -9.76 -12.42
C ARG A 55 14.04 -8.49 -12.72
N PRO A 56 12.95 -8.25 -11.99
CA PRO A 56 12.15 -7.04 -12.16
C PRO A 56 12.91 -5.79 -11.69
N TYR A 57 12.73 -4.67 -12.38
CA TYR A 57 13.29 -3.37 -12.00
C TYR A 57 12.50 -2.17 -12.53
N LEU A 58 12.61 -1.03 -11.87
CA LEU A 58 12.06 0.25 -12.34
C LEU A 58 13.14 1.09 -13.00
N HIS A 59 13.00 1.31 -14.31
CA HIS A 59 13.80 2.23 -15.10
C HIS A 59 13.16 2.46 -16.49
N PRO A 60 13.08 3.72 -16.97
CA PRO A 60 13.42 4.96 -16.26
C PRO A 60 12.41 5.30 -15.16
N ILE A 61 12.87 6.04 -14.15
CA ILE A 61 12.02 6.91 -13.32
C ILE A 61 12.35 8.34 -13.72
N VAL A 62 11.39 9.04 -14.31
CA VAL A 62 11.54 10.44 -14.71
C VAL A 62 11.32 11.34 -13.50
N SER A 63 11.96 12.50 -13.46
CA SER A 63 11.70 13.53 -12.45
C SER A 63 10.26 14.08 -12.52
N PRO A 64 9.68 14.61 -11.42
CA PRO A 64 8.31 15.14 -11.40
C PRO A 64 8.00 16.21 -12.45
N ASP A 65 8.96 17.08 -12.74
CA ASP A 65 8.83 18.13 -13.75
C ASP A 65 9.16 17.65 -15.18
N GLY A 66 9.49 16.37 -15.36
CA GLY A 66 9.82 15.77 -16.66
C GLY A 66 11.25 16.01 -17.13
N ASN A 67 12.06 16.81 -16.42
CA ASN A 67 13.36 17.28 -16.89
C ASN A 67 14.50 16.37 -16.42
N GLY A 68 14.46 15.09 -16.80
CA GLY A 68 15.59 14.17 -16.58
C GLY A 68 15.20 12.86 -15.91
N ILE A 69 16.06 11.87 -16.11
CA ILE A 69 15.89 10.50 -15.64
C ILE A 69 16.70 10.31 -14.36
N LEU A 70 16.07 9.81 -13.30
CA LEU A 70 16.64 9.70 -11.97
C LEU A 70 17.19 8.31 -11.64
N THR A 71 16.98 7.32 -12.50
CA THR A 71 17.55 5.97 -12.35
C THR A 71 18.45 5.61 -13.52
N GLU A 72 19.47 4.79 -13.28
CA GLU A 72 20.43 4.39 -14.32
C GLU A 72 20.43 2.88 -14.54
N TYR A 73 20.31 2.47 -15.81
CA TYR A 73 20.38 1.08 -16.22
C TYR A 73 21.79 0.68 -16.65
N SER A 74 22.33 -0.35 -16.00
CA SER A 74 23.58 -1.03 -16.31
C SER A 74 24.77 -0.09 -16.57
N PRO A 75 25.14 0.78 -15.61
CA PRO A 75 26.30 1.65 -15.78
C PRO A 75 27.58 0.84 -15.99
N GLY A 76 28.52 1.37 -16.78
CA GLY A 76 29.79 0.69 -17.07
C GLY A 76 30.60 0.35 -15.81
N HIS A 77 30.42 1.09 -14.72
CA HIS A 77 31.08 0.85 -13.45
C HIS A 77 30.36 -0.16 -12.54
N HIS A 78 29.11 -0.55 -12.85
CA HIS A 78 28.33 -1.61 -12.20
C HIS A 78 27.27 -2.20 -13.17
N VAL A 79 27.72 -2.99 -14.15
CA VAL A 79 26.87 -3.52 -15.25
C VAL A 79 25.68 -4.37 -14.81
N HIS A 80 25.69 -4.87 -13.57
CA HIS A 80 24.61 -5.68 -13.03
C HIS A 80 23.52 -4.85 -12.35
N GLN A 81 23.57 -3.51 -12.32
CA GLN A 81 22.62 -2.66 -11.59
C GLN A 81 21.63 -2.00 -12.54
N THR A 82 20.35 -1.93 -12.20
CA THR A 82 19.28 -1.67 -13.20
C THR A 82 18.28 -0.61 -12.73
N GLY A 83 18.77 0.49 -12.15
CA GLY A 83 17.91 1.52 -11.57
C GLY A 83 17.46 1.17 -10.16
N LEU A 84 16.17 0.89 -9.97
CA LEU A 84 15.60 0.43 -8.70
C LEU A 84 15.17 -1.03 -8.80
N TYR A 85 15.77 -1.91 -8.01
CA TYR A 85 15.57 -3.36 -8.16
C TYR A 85 15.77 -4.12 -6.85
N TRP A 86 15.44 -5.41 -6.85
CA TRP A 86 15.73 -6.34 -5.77
C TRP A 86 16.69 -7.45 -6.23
N GLY A 87 17.60 -7.85 -5.34
CA GLY A 87 18.39 -9.06 -5.53
C GLY A 87 19.17 -9.42 -4.27
N PHE A 88 19.08 -10.66 -3.80
CA PHE A 88 19.86 -11.11 -2.64
C PHE A 88 21.26 -11.57 -3.06
N THR A 89 22.29 -11.13 -2.36
CA THR A 89 23.67 -11.48 -2.74
C THR A 89 24.06 -12.93 -2.44
N ARG A 90 23.42 -13.57 -1.45
CA ARG A 90 23.74 -14.94 -1.02
C ARG A 90 22.51 -15.68 -0.50
N LEU A 91 21.59 -16.02 -1.39
CA LEU A 91 20.42 -16.82 -1.06
C LEU A 91 20.78 -18.30 -1.28
N ASN A 92 20.84 -19.06 -0.19
CA ASN A 92 21.37 -20.44 -0.16
C ASN A 92 22.76 -20.57 -0.81
N GLY A 93 23.59 -19.53 -0.69
CA GLY A 93 24.93 -19.46 -1.28
C GLY A 93 24.98 -18.98 -2.73
N ARG A 94 23.84 -18.85 -3.42
CA ARG A 94 23.74 -18.33 -4.81
C ARG A 94 23.54 -16.83 -4.82
N ASP A 95 24.17 -16.14 -5.78
CA ASP A 95 24.21 -14.67 -5.86
C ASP A 95 23.23 -14.12 -6.90
N TYR A 96 22.11 -13.56 -6.44
CA TYR A 96 21.07 -12.97 -7.28
C TYR A 96 21.26 -11.45 -7.46
N PHE A 97 22.16 -10.82 -6.71
CA PHE A 97 22.42 -9.38 -6.80
C PHE A 97 23.29 -9.07 -8.04
N HIS A 98 24.31 -9.88 -8.30
CA HIS A 98 25.23 -9.68 -9.41
C HIS A 98 24.84 -10.42 -10.70
N ASN A 99 23.86 -11.33 -10.62
CA ASN A 99 23.39 -12.13 -11.74
C ASN A 99 21.90 -11.85 -11.98
N PRO A 100 21.57 -10.75 -12.70
CA PRO A 100 20.19 -10.33 -12.88
C PRO A 100 19.40 -11.15 -13.90
N SER A 101 20.06 -12.01 -14.69
CA SER A 101 19.51 -12.64 -15.89
C SER A 101 19.75 -14.15 -15.93
N ASP A 102 19.07 -14.82 -16.85
CA ASP A 102 19.22 -16.20 -17.33
C ASP A 102 19.55 -17.25 -16.26
N GLY A 103 18.51 -17.95 -15.80
CA GLY A 103 18.63 -19.07 -14.86
C GLY A 103 18.62 -18.68 -13.38
N TYR A 104 18.30 -17.43 -13.08
CA TYR A 104 18.11 -16.93 -11.71
C TYR A 104 16.68 -16.51 -11.43
N TRP A 105 16.00 -15.99 -12.45
CA TRP A 105 14.68 -15.40 -12.33
C TRP A 105 13.77 -16.01 -13.40
N GLN A 106 12.53 -16.28 -13.02
CA GLN A 106 11.49 -16.69 -13.94
C GLN A 106 10.23 -15.89 -13.61
N LEU A 107 9.74 -15.09 -14.56
CA LEU A 107 8.46 -14.42 -14.42
C LEU A 107 7.34 -15.47 -14.28
N VAL A 108 6.48 -15.26 -13.30
CA VAL A 108 5.26 -16.04 -13.07
C VAL A 108 4.06 -15.23 -13.53
N GLU A 109 3.93 -13.99 -13.06
CA GLU A 109 2.83 -13.09 -13.39
C GLU A 109 3.29 -11.62 -13.41
N SER A 110 2.67 -10.83 -14.30
CA SER A 110 2.70 -9.37 -14.25
C SER A 110 1.26 -8.88 -14.34
N ASN A 111 0.80 -8.15 -13.33
CA ASN A 111 -0.61 -7.83 -13.14
C ASN A 111 -0.81 -6.33 -12.96
N ILE A 112 -1.78 -5.75 -13.67
CA ILE A 112 -2.32 -4.43 -13.35
C ILE A 112 -3.42 -4.59 -12.30
N LEU A 113 -3.23 -3.99 -11.12
CA LEU A 113 -4.17 -4.06 -10.00
C LEU A 113 -5.14 -2.86 -9.97
N ALA A 114 -4.64 -1.67 -10.34
CA ALA A 114 -5.42 -0.45 -10.49
C ALA A 114 -4.87 0.35 -11.68
N ALA A 115 -5.55 0.26 -12.81
CA ALA A 115 -5.06 0.77 -14.10
C ALA A 115 -5.06 2.30 -14.22
N THR A 116 -5.97 2.99 -13.53
CA THR A 116 -6.16 4.44 -13.67
C THR A 116 -6.61 5.08 -12.36
N GLY A 117 -6.24 6.33 -12.11
CA GLY A 117 -6.74 7.15 -11.00
C GLY A 117 -5.65 7.97 -10.32
N GLU A 118 -5.94 8.54 -9.16
CA GLU A 118 -4.95 9.24 -8.32
C GLU A 118 -3.84 8.32 -7.81
N VAL A 119 -4.17 7.03 -7.68
CA VAL A 119 -3.24 5.96 -7.34
C VAL A 119 -3.39 4.86 -8.38
N VAL A 120 -2.27 4.49 -9.01
CA VAL A 120 -2.18 3.29 -9.85
C VAL A 120 -1.39 2.21 -9.13
N GLN A 121 -1.70 0.94 -9.43
CA GLN A 121 -1.10 -0.21 -8.75
C GLN A 121 -0.83 -1.35 -9.72
N TRP A 122 0.32 -2.01 -9.56
CA TRP A 122 0.70 -3.20 -10.31
C TRP A 122 1.46 -4.19 -9.42
N GLU A 123 1.56 -5.43 -9.89
CA GLU A 123 2.28 -6.51 -9.23
C GLU A 123 3.16 -7.26 -10.22
N THR A 124 4.35 -7.66 -9.78
CA THR A 124 5.17 -8.66 -10.48
C THR A 124 5.46 -9.83 -9.56
N VAL A 125 5.31 -11.05 -10.06
CA VAL A 125 5.60 -12.29 -9.35
C VAL A 125 6.69 -13.06 -10.08
N TYR A 126 7.74 -13.45 -9.37
CA TYR A 126 8.90 -14.16 -9.90
C TYR A 126 9.27 -15.37 -9.04
N HIS A 127 9.77 -16.42 -9.68
CA HIS A 127 10.53 -17.45 -8.99
C HIS A 127 12.01 -17.11 -9.01
N LEU A 128 12.65 -17.24 -7.84
CA LEU A 128 14.11 -17.24 -7.70
C LEU A 128 14.60 -18.68 -7.78
N LEU A 129 15.41 -18.98 -8.80
CA LEU A 129 15.80 -20.32 -9.19
C LEU A 129 17.20 -20.73 -8.70
N ASP A 130 17.34 -21.97 -8.22
CA ASP A 130 18.64 -22.60 -7.97
C ASP A 130 19.41 -22.96 -9.25
N GLU A 131 20.55 -23.65 -9.10
CA GLU A 131 21.39 -24.07 -10.22
C GLU A 131 20.71 -25.08 -11.15
N GLU A 132 19.77 -25.85 -10.61
CA GLU A 132 18.99 -26.86 -11.31
C GLU A 132 17.72 -26.30 -11.96
N GLY A 133 17.41 -25.02 -11.74
CA GLY A 133 16.20 -24.37 -12.24
C GLY A 133 14.95 -24.62 -11.37
N THR A 134 15.13 -25.03 -10.12
CA THR A 134 14.06 -25.22 -9.15
C THR A 134 13.80 -23.91 -8.38
N ALA A 135 12.53 -23.55 -8.21
CA ALA A 135 12.16 -22.36 -7.45
C ALA A 135 12.45 -22.54 -5.94
N LEU A 136 13.39 -21.75 -5.42
CA LEU A 136 13.70 -21.67 -3.98
C LEU A 136 12.68 -20.80 -3.24
N MET A 137 12.24 -19.73 -3.90
CA MET A 137 11.35 -18.72 -3.36
C MET A 137 10.51 -18.10 -4.48
N GLU A 138 9.27 -17.78 -4.16
CA GLU A 138 8.40 -16.94 -4.96
C GLU A 138 8.42 -15.53 -4.38
N GLU A 139 8.87 -14.57 -5.18
CA GLU A 139 8.90 -13.14 -4.89
C GLU A 139 7.68 -12.46 -5.51
N SER A 140 6.95 -11.67 -4.72
CA SER A 140 5.95 -10.71 -5.19
C SER A 140 6.39 -9.29 -4.85
N GLN A 141 6.29 -8.39 -5.83
CA GLN A 141 6.45 -6.94 -5.64
C GLN A 141 5.14 -6.25 -6.01
N VAL A 142 4.43 -5.70 -5.01
CA VAL A 142 3.26 -4.85 -5.23
C VAL A 142 3.69 -3.41 -5.13
N TRP A 143 3.52 -2.68 -6.23
CA TRP A 143 3.82 -1.26 -6.34
C TRP A 143 2.55 -0.44 -6.40
N SER A 144 2.56 0.70 -5.70
CA SER A 144 1.54 1.75 -5.84
C SER A 144 2.22 3.07 -6.12
N MET A 145 1.68 3.88 -7.02
CA MET A 145 2.23 5.20 -7.33
C MET A 145 1.16 6.27 -7.22
N ARG A 146 1.52 7.39 -6.58
CA ARG A 146 0.79 8.66 -6.61
C ARG A 146 1.71 9.78 -7.06
N ASP A 147 1.15 10.72 -7.82
CA ASP A 147 1.81 11.95 -8.27
C ASP A 147 1.12 13.15 -7.61
N THR A 148 1.88 14.11 -7.09
CA THR A 148 1.35 15.37 -6.54
C THR A 148 1.70 16.59 -7.40
N GLY A 149 2.22 16.37 -8.61
CA GLY A 149 2.81 17.39 -9.49
C GLY A 149 4.24 17.78 -9.10
N GLU A 150 4.51 17.92 -7.80
CA GLU A 150 5.84 18.25 -7.27
C GLU A 150 6.68 17.02 -6.91
N ARG A 151 6.03 15.91 -6.55
CA ARG A 151 6.68 14.71 -6.03
C ARG A 151 5.93 13.47 -6.47
N TYR A 152 6.68 12.39 -6.66
CA TYR A 152 6.08 11.06 -6.71
C TYR A 152 6.23 10.37 -5.37
N PHE A 153 5.22 9.62 -4.98
CA PHE A 153 5.34 8.64 -3.92
C PHE A 153 5.08 7.26 -4.50
N LEU A 154 6.06 6.37 -4.31
CA LEU A 154 5.97 4.97 -4.73
C LEU A 154 5.96 4.12 -3.47
N ASP A 155 4.93 3.33 -3.26
CA ASP A 155 4.86 2.37 -2.17
C ASP A 155 5.19 0.98 -2.71
N LEU A 156 6.11 0.27 -2.05
CA LEU A 156 6.49 -1.11 -2.33
C LEU A 156 6.10 -1.98 -1.14
N VAL A 157 5.34 -3.03 -1.42
CA VAL A 157 5.28 -4.22 -0.57
C VAL A 157 5.99 -5.34 -1.30
N TRP A 158 7.14 -5.75 -0.78
CA TRP A 158 7.85 -6.94 -1.23
C TRP A 158 7.49 -8.12 -0.31
N SER A 159 7.19 -9.27 -0.89
CA SER A 159 6.96 -10.51 -0.17
C SER A 159 7.75 -11.66 -0.78
N GLY A 160 8.43 -12.45 0.06
CA GLY A 160 9.17 -13.63 -0.34
C GLY A 160 8.61 -14.88 0.33
N LYS A 161 7.94 -15.73 -0.43
CA LYS A 161 7.42 -17.02 0.01
C LYS A 161 8.43 -18.12 -0.27
N ALA A 162 9.01 -18.69 0.76
CA ALA A 162 10.03 -19.70 0.62
C ALA A 162 9.41 -21.07 0.27
N HIS A 163 9.80 -21.68 -0.85
CA HIS A 163 9.38 -23.04 -1.22
C HIS A 163 10.22 -24.10 -0.51
N THR A 164 11.49 -23.79 -0.29
CA THR A 164 12.42 -24.53 0.57
C THR A 164 12.90 -23.64 1.70
N GLU A 165 13.58 -24.14 2.72
CA GLU A 165 14.25 -23.24 3.67
C GLU A 165 15.25 -22.37 2.90
N VAL A 166 15.09 -21.06 3.03
CA VAL A 166 15.98 -20.08 2.42
C VAL A 166 16.83 -19.46 3.51
N THR A 167 18.15 -19.53 3.36
CA THR A 167 19.12 -18.82 4.18
C THR A 167 19.73 -17.70 3.34
N ILE A 168 19.59 -16.47 3.80
CA ILE A 168 20.29 -15.32 3.24
C ILE A 168 21.50 -15.07 4.13
N SER A 169 22.70 -15.26 3.58
CA SER A 169 23.94 -15.13 4.35
C SER A 169 24.33 -13.68 4.62
N GLU A 170 25.14 -13.50 5.66
CA GLU A 170 25.79 -12.24 6.00
C GLU A 170 26.59 -11.70 4.80
N TYR A 171 26.35 -10.42 4.52
CA TYR A 171 27.04 -9.68 3.46
C TYR A 171 26.85 -8.17 3.62
N ASP A 172 27.71 -7.38 2.98
CA ASP A 172 27.69 -5.91 3.07
C ASP A 172 26.43 -5.27 2.46
N TYR A 173 25.71 -5.99 1.61
CA TYR A 173 24.50 -5.54 0.90
C TYR A 173 23.70 -6.72 0.34
N GLY A 174 22.44 -6.47 -0.05
CA GLY A 174 21.54 -7.44 -0.66
C GLY A 174 20.09 -7.13 -0.31
N GLY A 175 19.18 -7.33 -1.26
CA GLY A 175 17.78 -6.93 -1.21
C GLY A 175 17.50 -5.77 -2.15
N LEU A 176 16.67 -4.82 -1.70
CA LEU A 176 16.36 -3.57 -2.42
C LEU A 176 17.62 -2.73 -2.65
N PHE A 177 17.80 -2.22 -3.86
CA PHE A 177 18.91 -1.32 -4.19
C PHE A 177 18.53 -0.30 -5.26
N LEU A 178 19.07 0.90 -5.13
CA LEU A 178 18.89 2.03 -6.03
C LEU A 178 20.24 2.48 -6.61
N ARG A 179 20.27 2.65 -7.94
CA ARG A 179 21.32 3.34 -8.68
C ARG A 179 20.73 4.51 -9.46
N MET A 180 21.23 5.71 -9.16
CA MET A 180 21.01 6.93 -9.93
C MET A 180 22.20 7.19 -10.88
N PRO A 181 22.06 8.07 -11.91
CA PRO A 181 23.06 8.32 -12.96
C PRO A 181 24.36 8.96 -12.46
N TRP A 182 25.23 8.16 -11.84
CA TRP A 182 26.44 8.66 -11.21
C TRP A 182 27.63 8.70 -12.17
N SER A 183 28.45 9.75 -12.08
CA SER A 183 29.76 9.82 -12.72
C SER A 183 30.79 10.48 -11.79
N GLU A 184 32.07 10.41 -12.14
CA GLU A 184 33.13 11.08 -11.38
C GLU A 184 33.06 12.62 -11.47
N GLU A 185 32.31 13.15 -12.43
CA GLU A 185 32.24 14.58 -12.74
C GLU A 185 31.06 15.28 -12.07
N ILE A 186 30.10 14.53 -11.50
CA ILE A 186 28.91 15.10 -10.86
C ILE A 186 29.06 15.22 -9.35
N ASP A 187 28.42 16.24 -8.79
CA ASP A 187 28.22 16.33 -7.35
C ASP A 187 27.01 15.47 -6.91
N GLY A 188 27.18 14.76 -5.80
CA GLY A 188 26.16 13.91 -5.23
C GLY A 188 26.32 13.71 -3.73
N LYS A 189 25.20 13.43 -3.07
CA LYS A 189 25.13 13.29 -1.62
C LYS A 189 24.08 12.27 -1.22
N VAL A 190 24.44 11.43 -0.27
CA VAL A 190 23.51 10.56 0.45
C VAL A 190 23.37 11.07 1.87
N VAL A 191 22.15 11.29 2.34
CA VAL A 191 21.83 11.77 3.69
C VAL A 191 20.82 10.84 4.34
N ASN A 192 21.02 10.47 5.61
CA ASN A 192 20.05 9.67 6.35
C ASN A 192 19.28 10.48 7.39
N SER A 193 18.27 9.87 8.01
CA SER A 193 17.43 10.49 9.04
C SER A 193 18.19 11.01 10.27
N SER A 194 19.42 10.55 10.50
CA SER A 194 20.33 11.04 11.55
C SER A 194 21.29 12.13 11.06
N ARG A 195 21.07 12.67 9.85
CA ARG A 195 21.91 13.67 9.18
C ARG A 195 23.35 13.23 8.94
N GLN A 196 23.60 11.93 8.94
CA GLN A 196 24.89 11.39 8.51
C GLN A 196 24.96 11.47 6.98
N VAL A 197 26.16 11.69 6.45
CA VAL A 197 26.38 11.98 5.03
C VAL A 197 27.38 11.00 4.42
N ASN A 198 27.05 10.49 3.23
CA ASN A 198 27.88 9.60 2.41
C ASN A 198 28.41 8.41 3.24
N SER A 199 29.72 8.23 3.33
CA SER A 199 30.33 7.13 4.08
C SER A 199 29.94 7.08 5.56
N ARG A 200 29.55 8.21 6.17
CA ARG A 200 29.04 8.22 7.55
C ARG A 200 27.62 7.68 7.68
N ALA A 201 26.87 7.60 6.59
CA ALA A 201 25.54 6.99 6.54
C ALA A 201 25.59 5.49 6.22
N ASN A 202 26.71 4.98 5.69
CA ASN A 202 26.90 3.55 5.44
C ASN A 202 26.88 2.74 6.75
N GLU A 203 26.23 1.58 6.72
CA GLU A 203 26.00 0.64 7.84
C GLU A 203 25.23 1.24 9.02
N GLN A 204 24.69 2.45 8.86
CA GLN A 204 23.90 3.09 9.91
C GLN A 204 22.44 2.68 9.79
N ARG A 205 21.81 2.48 10.94
CA ARG A 205 20.36 2.34 11.02
C ARG A 205 19.70 3.71 10.90
N ALA A 206 18.73 3.82 9.99
CA ALA A 206 18.01 5.06 9.75
C ALA A 206 16.59 4.76 9.28
N THR A 207 15.65 5.65 9.58
CA THR A 207 14.25 5.52 9.16
C THR A 207 14.05 5.86 7.70
N TRP A 208 14.95 6.67 7.13
CA TRP A 208 15.03 6.95 5.72
C TRP A 208 16.46 7.30 5.30
N VAL A 209 16.73 7.12 4.01
CA VAL A 209 17.93 7.59 3.31
C VAL A 209 17.51 8.32 2.04
N ASP A 210 18.03 9.51 1.83
CA ASP A 210 17.90 10.31 0.60
C ASP A 210 19.21 10.25 -0.18
N VAL A 211 19.10 10.00 -1.49
CA VAL A 211 20.19 10.20 -2.44
C VAL A 211 19.80 11.33 -3.38
N GLY A 212 20.62 12.37 -3.41
CA GLY A 212 20.48 13.53 -4.28
C GLY A 212 21.75 13.77 -5.07
N MET A 213 21.63 14.13 -6.34
CA MET A 213 22.77 14.45 -7.20
C MET A 213 22.39 15.34 -8.36
N GLU A 214 23.40 15.90 -9.02
CA GLU A 214 23.24 16.54 -10.32
C GLU A 214 22.74 15.50 -11.34
N ILE A 215 21.80 15.92 -12.18
CA ILE A 215 21.23 15.12 -13.26
C ILE A 215 21.40 15.90 -14.54
N GLU A 216 21.82 15.21 -15.60
CA GLU A 216 22.02 15.83 -16.92
C GLU A 216 20.74 16.57 -17.37
N GLY A 217 20.92 17.81 -17.82
CA GLY A 217 19.82 18.66 -18.30
C GLY A 217 19.11 19.48 -17.22
N ARG A 218 19.62 19.49 -15.98
CA ARG A 218 19.05 20.25 -14.85
C ARG A 218 20.04 21.22 -14.22
N ASP A 219 19.49 22.31 -13.68
CA ASP A 219 20.21 23.28 -12.85
C ASP A 219 20.01 23.05 -11.33
N ASP A 220 19.14 22.09 -10.97
CA ASP A 220 18.89 21.63 -9.61
C ASP A 220 19.14 20.11 -9.47
N TRP A 221 19.16 19.62 -8.24
CA TRP A 221 19.41 18.20 -7.98
C TRP A 221 18.15 17.36 -8.13
N GLY A 222 18.32 16.14 -8.64
CA GLY A 222 17.30 15.10 -8.60
C GLY A 222 17.49 14.24 -7.35
N HIS A 223 16.38 13.86 -6.71
CA HIS A 223 16.38 13.12 -5.46
C HIS A 223 15.45 11.91 -5.50
N ILE A 224 15.89 10.82 -4.86
CA ILE A 224 15.04 9.70 -4.46
C ILE A 224 15.34 9.37 -3.01
N ALA A 225 14.37 9.63 -2.12
CA ALA A 225 14.40 9.18 -0.74
C ALA A 225 13.72 7.83 -0.60
N ILE A 226 14.30 6.93 0.21
CA ILE A 226 13.76 5.60 0.52
C ILE A 226 13.44 5.55 2.01
N PHE A 227 12.19 5.24 2.34
CA PHE A 227 11.66 5.13 3.69
C PHE A 227 11.61 3.67 4.12
N ASP A 228 12.07 3.40 5.33
CA ASP A 228 11.88 2.11 6.00
C ASP A 228 10.58 2.13 6.81
N HIS A 229 9.90 0.99 6.90
CA HIS A 229 8.60 0.89 7.58
C HIS A 229 8.72 0.27 8.98
N PRO A 230 8.03 0.81 10.01
CA PRO A 230 8.07 0.28 11.37
C PRO A 230 7.70 -1.21 11.54
N GLU A 231 6.94 -1.77 10.59
CA GLU A 231 6.55 -3.20 10.61
C GLU A 231 7.62 -4.14 10.03
N ASN A 232 8.69 -3.61 9.42
CA ASN A 232 9.77 -4.47 8.93
C ASN A 232 10.49 -5.12 10.11
N THR A 233 10.78 -6.42 10.03
CA THR A 233 11.26 -7.25 11.16
C THR A 233 12.56 -6.77 11.81
N THR A 234 13.34 -5.94 11.12
CA THR A 234 14.62 -5.38 11.58
C THR A 234 14.64 -3.85 11.60
N PHE A 235 13.46 -3.21 11.61
CA PHE A 235 13.32 -1.76 11.61
C PHE A 235 14.03 -1.08 12.81
N PRO A 236 14.66 0.10 12.60
CA PRO A 236 15.08 0.62 11.30
C PRO A 236 16.26 -0.18 10.77
N MET A 237 16.20 -0.60 9.50
CA MET A 237 17.25 -1.38 8.85
C MET A 237 18.57 -0.60 8.74
N PRO A 238 19.73 -1.29 8.80
CA PRO A 238 20.99 -0.68 8.42
C PRO A 238 21.01 -0.42 6.91
N TRP A 239 21.72 0.62 6.48
CA TRP A 239 21.74 1.04 5.08
C TRP A 239 23.10 0.84 4.44
N ARG A 240 23.14 0.27 3.24
CA ARG A 240 24.31 0.34 2.37
C ARG A 240 24.35 1.72 1.71
N VAL A 241 25.50 2.38 1.79
CA VAL A 241 25.82 3.58 1.01
C VAL A 241 27.20 3.38 0.40
N ASP A 242 27.27 3.15 -0.91
CA ASP A 242 28.54 2.96 -1.61
C ASP A 242 29.19 4.29 -2.04
N ARG A 243 30.44 4.20 -2.52
CA ARG A 243 31.23 5.39 -2.91
C ARG A 243 30.76 6.07 -4.19
N LYS A 244 29.86 5.45 -4.94
CA LYS A 244 29.28 5.93 -6.20
C LYS A 244 27.78 6.23 -6.02
N MET A 245 27.36 6.48 -4.76
CA MET A 245 25.99 6.85 -4.38
C MET A 245 24.93 5.76 -4.59
N GLY A 246 25.33 4.49 -4.61
CA GLY A 246 24.40 3.36 -4.60
C GLY A 246 23.88 3.13 -3.20
N VAL A 247 22.56 3.00 -3.05
CA VAL A 247 21.91 2.92 -1.74
C VAL A 247 20.89 1.81 -1.66
N GLY A 248 20.74 1.22 -0.48
CA GLY A 248 19.67 0.24 -0.22
C GLY A 248 19.67 -0.24 1.23
N PRO A 249 18.53 -0.65 1.78
CA PRO A 249 18.49 -1.32 3.08
C PRO A 249 19.31 -2.62 2.99
N ALA A 250 20.13 -2.88 4.00
CA ALA A 250 21.15 -3.92 3.98
C ALA A 250 20.99 -4.86 5.17
N ARG A 251 19.81 -5.51 5.28
CA ARG A 251 19.50 -6.46 6.36
C ARG A 251 20.60 -7.53 6.53
N SER A 252 21.24 -7.96 5.44
CA SER A 252 22.35 -8.92 5.44
C SER A 252 23.58 -8.49 6.26
N GLN A 253 23.73 -7.21 6.61
CA GLN A 253 24.79 -6.74 7.50
C GLN A 253 24.60 -7.17 8.96
N LEU A 254 23.41 -7.65 9.33
CA LEU A 254 23.09 -8.08 10.69
C LEU A 254 23.46 -9.55 10.97
N GLY A 255 23.95 -10.26 9.94
CA GLY A 255 24.24 -11.68 10.00
C GLY A 255 23.30 -12.52 9.12
N ASP A 256 23.58 -13.83 9.11
CA ASP A 256 22.74 -14.83 8.46
C ASP A 256 21.30 -14.78 8.99
N TRP A 257 20.34 -15.00 8.09
CA TRP A 257 18.95 -15.14 8.47
C TRP A 257 18.20 -16.09 7.56
N LYS A 258 17.04 -16.56 8.03
CA LYS A 258 16.30 -17.64 7.39
C LYS A 258 14.84 -17.30 7.19
N ILE A 259 14.29 -17.79 6.09
CA ILE A 259 12.85 -17.90 5.83
C ILE A 259 12.54 -19.41 5.79
N PRO A 260 11.83 -19.96 6.79
CA PRO A 260 11.46 -21.37 6.79
C PRO A 260 10.60 -21.75 5.57
N ALA A 261 10.69 -23.00 5.12
CA ALA A 261 9.86 -23.49 4.03
C ALA A 261 8.36 -23.30 4.33
N GLY A 262 7.63 -22.73 3.38
CA GLY A 262 6.20 -22.39 3.49
C GLY A 262 5.91 -21.05 4.17
N SER A 263 6.90 -20.40 4.78
CA SER A 263 6.75 -19.08 5.40
C SER A 263 6.91 -17.95 4.38
N ILE A 264 6.38 -16.79 4.74
CA ILE A 264 6.49 -15.54 3.97
C ILE A 264 7.21 -14.51 4.82
N GLU A 265 8.23 -13.86 4.26
CA GLU A 265 8.79 -12.62 4.81
C GLU A 265 8.25 -11.43 4.00
N THR A 266 8.03 -10.28 4.64
CA THR A 266 7.55 -9.06 3.98
C THR A 266 8.38 -7.85 4.36
N PHE A 267 8.70 -7.02 3.38
CA PHE A 267 9.34 -5.71 3.56
C PHE A 267 8.50 -4.63 2.88
N LYS A 268 8.31 -3.51 3.59
CA LYS A 268 7.56 -2.36 3.13
C LYS A 268 8.48 -1.15 3.00
N HIS A 269 8.42 -0.47 1.86
CA HIS A 269 9.18 0.75 1.59
C HIS A 269 8.32 1.80 0.89
N GLN A 270 8.57 3.08 1.16
CA GLN A 270 8.05 4.16 0.35
C GLN A 270 9.22 4.93 -0.25
N PHE A 271 9.09 5.34 -1.51
CA PHE A 271 10.03 6.19 -2.20
C PHE A 271 9.40 7.57 -2.39
N VAL A 272 10.17 8.62 -2.13
CA VAL A 272 9.78 9.99 -2.44
C VAL A 272 10.71 10.51 -3.51
N VAL A 273 10.19 10.72 -4.71
CA VAL A 273 10.92 11.22 -5.87
C VAL A 273 10.65 12.71 -6.01
N TYR A 274 11.70 13.53 -6.02
CA TYR A 274 11.56 14.99 -6.06
C TYR A 274 12.82 15.64 -6.64
N THR A 275 12.76 16.96 -6.84
CA THR A 275 13.90 17.77 -7.30
C THR A 275 14.06 19.00 -6.41
N GLY A 276 15.21 19.67 -6.49
CA GLY A 276 15.51 20.87 -5.72
C GLY A 276 16.40 20.62 -4.51
N GLU A 277 16.22 21.39 -3.43
CA GLU A 277 17.02 21.24 -2.22
C GLU A 277 16.43 20.18 -1.27
N LEU A 278 17.31 19.37 -0.67
CA LEU A 278 16.92 18.47 0.41
C LEU A 278 16.36 19.25 1.61
N ASN A 279 15.12 18.95 1.98
CA ASN A 279 14.50 19.37 3.23
C ASN A 279 14.29 18.16 4.15
N ASP A 280 15.21 17.95 5.08
CA ASP A 280 15.19 16.81 6.00
C ASP A 280 14.02 16.87 7.00
N VAL A 281 13.52 18.06 7.32
CA VAL A 281 12.32 18.22 8.17
C VAL A 281 11.08 17.73 7.43
N GLU A 282 10.92 18.14 6.17
CA GLU A 282 9.80 17.71 5.33
C GLU A 282 9.84 16.19 5.06
N LEU A 283 11.01 15.61 4.79
CA LEU A 283 11.14 14.16 4.63
C LEU A 283 10.76 13.42 5.92
N ASN A 284 11.13 13.93 7.10
CA ASN A 284 10.71 13.34 8.36
C ASN A 284 9.19 13.40 8.56
N GLU A 285 8.54 14.51 8.21
CA GLU A 285 7.07 14.63 8.27
C GLU A 285 6.38 13.64 7.32
N LYS A 286 6.89 13.48 6.10
CA LYS A 286 6.38 12.49 5.14
C LYS A 286 6.61 11.06 5.63
N TRP A 287 7.77 10.76 6.23
CA TRP A 287 8.04 9.45 6.81
C TRP A 287 7.11 9.15 7.99
N LEU A 288 6.85 10.13 8.87
CA LEU A 288 5.87 9.98 9.95
C LEU A 288 4.48 9.69 9.39
N ALA A 289 4.04 10.42 8.37
CA ALA A 289 2.76 10.16 7.71
C ALA A 289 2.70 8.75 7.09
N TYR A 290 3.78 8.27 6.48
CA TYR A 290 3.89 6.90 5.97
C TYR A 290 3.86 5.84 7.09
N GLY A 291 4.65 6.01 8.15
CA GLY A 291 4.71 5.06 9.27
C GLY A 291 3.47 5.06 10.17
N GLU A 292 2.69 6.15 10.18
CA GLU A 292 1.40 6.26 10.87
C GLU A 292 0.22 5.79 10.01
N GLN A 293 0.39 5.70 8.68
CA GLN A 293 -0.59 5.06 7.83
C GLN A 293 -0.72 3.59 8.23
N ARG A 294 -1.71 3.30 9.08
CA ARG A 294 -2.25 1.96 9.36
C ARG A 294 -2.92 1.32 8.13
N TYR A 295 -2.57 1.76 6.93
CA TYR A 295 -2.99 1.17 5.67
C TYR A 295 -2.13 -0.06 5.41
N ASN A 296 -2.53 -1.16 6.05
CA ASN A 296 -1.92 -2.45 5.81
C ASN A 296 -2.40 -3.00 4.46
N SER A 297 -1.77 -2.56 3.38
CA SER A 297 -2.00 -3.06 2.02
C SER A 297 -1.80 -4.58 1.92
N ALA A 298 -0.92 -5.17 2.74
CA ALA A 298 -0.74 -6.63 2.80
C ALA A 298 -1.93 -7.35 3.46
N GLU A 299 -2.46 -6.84 4.58
CA GLU A 299 -3.74 -7.33 5.13
C GLU A 299 -4.90 -7.06 4.18
N TRP A 300 -4.91 -5.95 3.45
CA TRP A 300 -5.96 -5.65 2.48
C TRP A 300 -5.89 -6.59 1.26
N VAL A 301 -4.71 -6.94 0.76
CA VAL A 301 -4.53 -7.91 -0.33
C VAL A 301 -4.85 -9.33 0.15
N ALA A 302 -4.42 -9.71 1.35
CA ALA A 302 -4.78 -10.99 1.96
C ALA A 302 -6.29 -11.09 2.21
N ALA A 303 -6.90 -10.08 2.85
CA ALA A 303 -8.34 -10.00 3.09
C ALA A 303 -9.14 -9.88 1.79
N ARG A 304 -8.61 -9.24 0.73
CA ARG A 304 -9.24 -9.20 -0.60
C ARG A 304 -9.23 -10.57 -1.25
N ASN A 305 -8.12 -11.28 -1.22
CA ASN A 305 -8.05 -12.63 -1.79
C ASN A 305 -8.90 -13.63 -0.99
N GLU A 306 -8.94 -13.50 0.34
CA GLU A 306 -9.81 -14.26 1.23
C GLU A 306 -11.29 -13.92 0.98
N SER A 307 -11.65 -12.64 0.86
CA SER A 307 -13.04 -12.19 0.58
C SER A 307 -13.56 -12.62 -0.79
N ARG A 308 -12.70 -12.72 -1.82
CA ARG A 308 -13.08 -13.23 -3.15
C ARG A 308 -13.40 -14.72 -3.15
N GLN A 309 -12.93 -15.45 -2.15
CA GLN A 309 -13.21 -16.87 -1.93
C GLN A 309 -14.21 -17.11 -0.79
N ALA A 310 -14.60 -16.06 -0.06
CA ALA A 310 -15.51 -16.15 1.07
C ALA A 310 -16.92 -16.52 0.61
N ALA A 311 -17.55 -17.44 1.35
CA ALA A 311 -18.94 -17.78 1.13
C ALA A 311 -19.84 -16.61 1.59
N PHE A 312 -20.85 -16.27 0.78
CA PHE A 312 -21.92 -15.37 1.21
C PHE A 312 -22.82 -16.13 2.17
N LEU A 313 -22.69 -15.83 3.47
CA LEU A 313 -23.47 -16.44 4.54
C LEU A 313 -24.84 -15.76 4.69
N THR A 314 -25.86 -16.50 5.12
CA THR A 314 -27.08 -15.90 5.69
C THR A 314 -26.78 -15.25 7.05
N GLY A 315 -27.74 -14.50 7.60
CA GLY A 315 -27.60 -13.91 8.93
C GLY A 315 -27.38 -14.97 10.02
N GLU A 316 -28.11 -16.08 9.93
CA GLU A 316 -28.00 -17.21 10.87
C GLU A 316 -26.65 -17.92 10.75
N GLU A 317 -26.22 -18.20 9.52
CA GLU A 317 -24.90 -18.81 9.25
C GLU A 317 -23.75 -17.90 9.73
N ALA A 318 -23.91 -16.58 9.58
CA ALA A 318 -22.94 -15.62 10.09
C ALA A 318 -22.84 -15.65 11.62
N VAL A 319 -23.97 -15.74 12.34
CA VAL A 319 -23.97 -15.88 13.81
C VAL A 319 -23.29 -17.17 14.25
N GLU A 320 -23.55 -18.29 13.56
CA GLU A 320 -22.90 -19.58 13.86
C GLU A 320 -21.38 -19.55 13.62
N ALA A 321 -20.93 -18.78 12.64
CA ALA A 321 -19.51 -18.63 12.31
C ALA A 321 -18.74 -17.67 13.23
N MET A 322 -19.43 -16.89 14.08
CA MET A 322 -18.77 -15.91 14.96
C MET A 322 -18.00 -16.57 16.10
N THR A 323 -16.77 -16.11 16.33
CA THR A 323 -16.06 -16.41 17.58
C THR A 323 -16.50 -15.44 18.66
N VAL A 324 -17.18 -15.95 19.69
CA VAL A 324 -17.74 -15.13 20.79
C VAL A 324 -16.92 -15.33 22.07
N ALA A 325 -16.62 -14.24 22.78
CA ALA A 325 -15.89 -14.29 24.03
C ALA A 325 -16.72 -14.96 25.15
N ASP A 326 -16.04 -15.64 26.08
CA ASP A 326 -16.67 -16.32 27.21
C ASP A 326 -17.61 -15.40 28.00
N GLY A 327 -18.83 -15.88 28.22
CA GLY A 327 -19.88 -15.15 28.96
C GLY A 327 -20.68 -14.14 28.13
N LEU A 328 -20.42 -14.05 26.81
CA LEU A 328 -21.25 -13.31 25.87
C LEU A 328 -22.06 -14.27 24.98
N GLU A 329 -23.12 -13.73 24.39
CA GLU A 329 -24.03 -14.42 23.49
C GLU A 329 -24.34 -13.45 22.34
N VAL A 330 -24.46 -13.98 21.13
CA VAL A 330 -24.81 -13.24 19.92
C VAL A 330 -26.06 -13.87 19.33
N ASN A 331 -26.98 -13.02 18.86
CA ASN A 331 -28.19 -13.42 18.18
C ASN A 331 -28.43 -12.50 16.97
N LEU A 332 -29.23 -12.96 16.00
CA LEU A 332 -29.58 -12.19 14.83
C LEU A 332 -30.77 -11.28 15.13
N TYR A 333 -30.53 -9.96 15.22
CA TYR A 333 -31.62 -9.00 15.50
C TYR A 333 -32.43 -8.63 14.24
N ALA A 334 -31.75 -8.42 13.11
CA ALA A 334 -32.38 -8.10 11.82
C ALA A 334 -31.44 -8.45 10.66
N SER A 335 -32.00 -8.86 9.51
CA SER A 335 -31.28 -9.22 8.28
C SER A 335 -32.05 -8.80 7.02
N GLU A 336 -31.45 -9.00 5.85
CA GLU A 336 -32.12 -8.83 4.56
C GLU A 336 -33.38 -9.72 4.48
N PRO A 337 -34.51 -9.22 3.92
CA PRO A 337 -34.67 -7.93 3.23
C PRO A 337 -35.14 -6.78 4.13
N ALA A 338 -35.28 -7.00 5.45
CA ALA A 338 -35.80 -5.99 6.37
C ALA A 338 -34.85 -4.79 6.46
N ILE A 339 -33.55 -5.03 6.39
CA ILE A 339 -32.51 -4.02 6.34
C ILE A 339 -31.48 -4.36 5.26
N THR A 340 -30.88 -3.34 4.64
CA THR A 340 -29.82 -3.49 3.63
C THR A 340 -28.80 -2.36 3.77
N GLN A 341 -27.49 -2.60 3.84
CA GLN A 341 -26.48 -1.53 3.96
C GLN A 341 -26.69 -0.59 5.20
N PRO A 342 -26.77 -1.14 6.42
CA PRO A 342 -26.76 -0.33 7.64
C PRO A 342 -25.45 0.45 7.78
N MET A 343 -25.53 1.76 7.97
CA MET A 343 -24.38 2.66 8.10
C MET A 343 -24.13 3.11 9.55
N ALA A 344 -25.20 3.44 10.28
CA ALA A 344 -25.14 3.86 11.68
C ALA A 344 -26.43 3.47 12.40
N PHE A 345 -26.37 3.27 13.72
CA PHE A 345 -27.56 3.02 14.52
C PHE A 345 -27.48 3.63 15.92
N CYS A 346 -28.62 3.86 16.54
CA CYS A 346 -28.73 4.22 17.96
C CYS A 346 -30.02 3.67 18.58
N TRP A 347 -30.07 3.61 19.90
CA TRP A 347 -31.29 3.27 20.64
C TRP A 347 -31.97 4.53 21.14
N ASP A 348 -33.30 4.58 21.09
CA ASP A 348 -34.06 5.62 21.77
C ASP A 348 -34.40 5.26 23.22
N ASP A 349 -35.03 6.19 23.93
CA ASP A 349 -35.47 6.05 25.32
C ASP A 349 -36.60 5.01 25.51
N ARG A 350 -37.19 4.53 24.42
CA ARG A 350 -38.20 3.46 24.39
C ARG A 350 -37.59 2.09 24.06
N GLY A 351 -36.28 2.02 23.84
CA GLY A 351 -35.60 0.77 23.49
C GLY A 351 -35.81 0.32 22.04
N ARG A 352 -36.12 1.24 21.12
CA ARG A 352 -36.22 0.94 19.68
C ARG A 352 -34.90 1.23 18.99
N LEU A 353 -34.52 0.40 18.02
CA LEU A 353 -33.29 0.54 17.25
C LEU A 353 -33.54 1.42 16.02
N TRP A 354 -32.87 2.57 15.98
CA TRP A 354 -32.89 3.48 14.85
C TRP A 354 -31.70 3.18 13.95
N VAL A 355 -31.92 3.00 12.65
CA VAL A 355 -30.87 2.65 11.70
C VAL A 355 -30.85 3.58 10.50
N ALA A 356 -29.67 4.13 10.21
CA ALA A 356 -29.38 4.84 8.98
C ALA A 356 -29.03 3.79 7.92
N GLU A 357 -29.94 3.62 6.97
CA GLU A 357 -29.78 2.69 5.87
C GLU A 357 -29.32 3.47 4.64
N ASN A 358 -28.05 3.31 4.26
CA ASN A 358 -27.40 4.14 3.24
C ASN A 358 -27.31 3.40 1.90
N ARG A 359 -28.31 3.62 1.05
CA ARG A 359 -28.45 3.00 -0.27
C ARG A 359 -27.80 3.79 -1.40
N ASP A 360 -27.32 4.99 -1.10
CA ASP A 360 -26.71 5.89 -2.08
C ASP A 360 -25.16 5.78 -2.08
N TYR A 361 -24.60 4.82 -1.33
CA TYR A 361 -23.16 4.64 -1.17
C TYR A 361 -22.47 4.19 -2.47
N GLU A 362 -23.09 3.32 -3.26
CA GLU A 362 -22.49 2.74 -4.49
C GLU A 362 -22.23 3.78 -5.58
N THR A 363 -23.04 4.83 -5.66
CA THR A 363 -22.94 5.93 -6.63
C THR A 363 -21.90 7.00 -6.28
N ARG A 364 -21.31 6.95 -5.08
CA ARG A 364 -20.41 7.98 -4.56
C ARG A 364 -19.10 8.14 -5.35
N ARG A 365 -18.74 7.15 -6.18
CA ARG A 365 -17.60 7.21 -7.11
C ARG A 365 -17.74 8.27 -8.20
N THR A 366 -18.96 8.74 -8.48
CA THR A 366 -19.26 9.72 -9.54
C THR A 366 -19.68 11.10 -9.00
N GLY A 367 -19.63 11.30 -7.67
CA GLY A 367 -20.09 12.51 -6.97
C GLY A 367 -21.04 12.19 -5.82
N PHE A 368 -21.45 13.20 -5.04
CA PHE A 368 -22.54 13.02 -4.08
C PHE A 368 -23.80 12.63 -4.84
N SER A 369 -24.26 11.38 -4.68
CA SER A 369 -25.60 11.02 -5.14
C SER A 369 -26.61 11.85 -4.36
N ALA A 370 -27.39 12.62 -5.11
CA ALA A 370 -28.56 13.33 -4.61
C ALA A 370 -29.84 12.49 -4.82
N ASP A 371 -29.70 11.20 -5.12
CA ASP A 371 -30.83 10.32 -5.47
C ASP A 371 -31.77 10.13 -4.28
N GLY A 372 -31.25 10.26 -3.05
CA GLY A 372 -32.04 10.29 -1.81
C GLY A 372 -32.74 8.97 -1.49
N ASN A 373 -32.25 7.82 -1.99
CA ASN A 373 -32.89 6.54 -1.75
C ASN A 373 -32.55 5.95 -0.37
N SER A 374 -31.61 6.56 0.34
CA SER A 374 -31.31 6.21 1.74
C SER A 374 -32.44 6.62 2.69
N ARG A 375 -32.56 5.87 3.78
CA ARG A 375 -33.68 6.01 4.73
C ARG A 375 -33.25 5.80 6.17
N ILE A 376 -34.01 6.36 7.10
CA ILE A 376 -33.92 6.11 8.53
C ILE A 376 -35.03 5.13 8.91
N LEU A 377 -34.63 4.00 9.46
CA LEU A 377 -35.51 2.93 9.94
C LEU A 377 -35.65 3.00 11.46
N ILE A 378 -36.81 2.59 11.96
CA ILE A 378 -37.04 2.21 13.35
C ILE A 378 -37.38 0.73 13.34
N LEU A 379 -36.61 -0.04 14.09
CA LEU A 379 -36.75 -1.47 14.32
C LEU A 379 -37.13 -1.66 15.79
N GLU A 380 -38.14 -2.48 16.07
CA GLU A 380 -38.66 -2.68 17.42
C GLU A 380 -38.92 -4.16 17.66
N ASP A 381 -38.39 -4.64 18.79
CA ASP A 381 -38.65 -5.93 19.44
C ASP A 381 -39.74 -5.66 20.49
N VAL A 382 -40.94 -6.21 20.28
CA VAL A 382 -42.11 -5.92 21.13
C VAL A 382 -42.29 -6.92 22.25
N ASP A 383 -41.69 -8.11 22.16
CA ASP A 383 -41.84 -9.18 23.14
C ASP A 383 -40.57 -9.47 23.97
N GLY A 384 -39.45 -8.86 23.60
CA GLY A 384 -38.18 -8.87 24.31
C GLY A 384 -37.38 -10.16 24.11
N ASP A 385 -37.64 -10.91 23.03
CA ASP A 385 -36.91 -12.14 22.70
C ASP A 385 -35.54 -11.87 22.06
N GLY A 386 -35.25 -10.61 21.71
CA GLY A 386 -34.00 -10.19 21.10
C GLY A 386 -34.03 -10.22 19.58
N GLU A 387 -35.18 -10.47 18.93
CA GLU A 387 -35.38 -10.37 17.49
C GLU A 387 -36.27 -9.17 17.15
N MET A 388 -36.09 -8.60 15.95
CA MET A 388 -36.99 -7.54 15.50
C MET A 388 -38.36 -8.13 15.11
N ASP A 389 -39.44 -7.55 15.65
CA ASP A 389 -40.81 -7.83 15.23
C ASP A 389 -41.34 -6.87 14.17
N THR A 390 -41.00 -5.58 14.33
CA THR A 390 -41.57 -4.53 13.49
C THR A 390 -40.52 -3.60 12.93
N ARG A 391 -40.79 -3.13 11.70
CA ARG A 391 -39.98 -2.17 10.97
C ARG A 391 -40.84 -1.02 10.48
N LYS A 392 -40.35 0.19 10.68
CA LYS A 392 -40.93 1.42 10.16
C LYS A 392 -39.88 2.26 9.44
N VAL A 393 -40.22 2.80 8.28
CA VAL A 393 -39.45 3.91 7.68
C VAL A 393 -39.89 5.19 8.38
N PHE A 394 -38.97 5.80 9.11
CA PHE A 394 -39.21 7.08 9.79
C PHE A 394 -39.05 8.26 8.85
N MET A 395 -38.00 8.22 8.03
CA MET A 395 -37.66 9.26 7.07
C MET A 395 -36.94 8.62 5.88
N ASP A 396 -37.20 9.10 4.67
CA ASP A 396 -36.51 8.72 3.44
C ASP A 396 -36.10 9.99 2.68
N GLY A 397 -35.51 9.86 1.49
CA GLY A 397 -35.10 11.04 0.74
C GLY A 397 -33.79 11.64 1.24
N ILE A 398 -33.03 10.96 2.10
CA ILE A 398 -31.87 11.53 2.77
C ILE A 398 -30.61 11.23 1.98
N PRO A 399 -29.90 12.23 1.45
CA PRO A 399 -28.60 11.99 0.85
C PRO A 399 -27.61 11.60 1.95
N PHE A 400 -27.07 10.39 1.86
CA PHE A 400 -25.93 9.93 2.64
C PHE A 400 -26.08 10.07 4.18
N PRO A 401 -27.06 9.41 4.82
CA PRO A 401 -27.13 9.37 6.28
C PRO A 401 -25.95 8.56 6.82
N SER A 402 -25.11 9.18 7.64
CA SER A 402 -23.84 8.58 8.11
C SER A 402 -23.70 8.52 9.62
N ALA A 403 -24.58 9.15 10.39
CA ALA A 403 -24.55 9.11 11.85
C ALA A 403 -25.95 9.32 12.44
N LEU A 404 -26.24 8.66 13.57
CA LEU A 404 -27.48 8.83 14.33
C LEU A 404 -27.17 9.01 15.82
N ALA A 405 -27.90 9.90 16.48
CA ALA A 405 -27.99 9.94 17.92
C ALA A 405 -29.40 10.36 18.35
N TRP A 406 -29.99 9.65 19.30
CA TRP A 406 -31.24 10.05 19.94
C TRP A 406 -30.96 10.93 21.15
N GLY A 407 -31.68 12.04 21.29
CA GLY A 407 -31.57 12.91 22.45
C GLY A 407 -32.25 14.26 22.28
N PHE A 408 -32.55 14.92 23.40
CA PHE A 408 -33.30 16.18 23.43
C PHE A 408 -34.65 16.08 22.70
N ASP A 409 -35.36 14.98 22.96
CA ASP A 409 -36.67 14.65 22.39
C ASP A 409 -36.71 14.51 20.86
N GLY A 410 -35.57 14.26 20.20
CA GLY A 410 -35.53 14.04 18.76
C GLY A 410 -34.31 13.27 18.27
N LEU A 411 -34.24 13.12 16.96
CA LEU A 411 -33.14 12.48 16.25
C LEU A 411 -32.13 13.52 15.75
N TRP A 412 -30.87 13.33 16.12
CA TRP A 412 -29.74 13.99 15.49
C TRP A 412 -29.20 13.10 14.38
N LEU A 413 -29.17 13.63 13.16
CA LEU A 413 -28.79 12.92 11.96
C LEU A 413 -27.61 13.62 11.29
N GLY A 414 -26.48 12.91 11.19
CA GLY A 414 -25.38 13.32 10.32
C GLY A 414 -25.69 12.95 8.89
N ALA A 415 -25.87 13.96 8.03
CA ALA A 415 -26.05 13.81 6.59
C ALA A 415 -25.17 14.87 5.90
N PRO A 416 -23.87 14.55 5.68
CA PRO A 416 -22.89 15.51 5.19
C PRO A 416 -23.39 16.35 4.01
N PRO A 417 -23.16 17.68 4.04
CA PRO A 417 -22.36 18.43 5.02
C PRO A 417 -23.13 18.81 6.30
N ASN A 418 -24.38 18.37 6.45
CA ASN A 418 -25.29 18.86 7.48
C ASN A 418 -25.34 17.96 8.72
N LEU A 419 -25.56 18.60 9.86
CA LEU A 419 -26.10 17.97 11.06
C LEU A 419 -27.56 18.41 11.17
N LEU A 420 -28.48 17.47 11.02
CA LEU A 420 -29.91 17.69 11.07
C LEU A 420 -30.45 17.32 12.45
N PHE A 421 -31.40 18.11 12.95
CA PHE A 421 -32.21 17.74 14.09
C PHE A 421 -33.65 17.52 13.62
N VAL A 422 -34.19 16.34 13.88
CA VAL A 422 -35.56 15.96 13.55
C VAL A 422 -36.31 15.76 14.87
N PRO A 423 -37.13 16.75 15.30
CA PRO A 423 -37.87 16.70 16.55
C PRO A 423 -39.00 15.67 16.54
#